data_AF-A0A2W5EPB5-F1
#
_entry.id   AF-A0A2W5EPB5-F1
#
_cell.length_a   1.000
_cell.length_b   1.000
_cell.length_c   1.000
_cell.angle_alpha   90.00
_cell.angle_beta   90.00
_cell.angle_gamma   90.00
#
_symmetry.space_group_name_H-M   'P 1'
#
loop_
_entity.id
_entity.type
_entity.pdbx_description
1 polymer ?
#
loop_
_entity_poly.entity_id
_entity_poly.type
_entity_poly.pdbx_seq_one_letter_code
_entity_poly.pdbx_strand_id
1 'polypeptide(L)' 'MDDDSDNLPENEGEKRSALIQSVSIAARFLNLLARSDTALALGELAKRAGTGRSTAHRYMQSLVREGLVIQDP' A
#
# COMPACT_ATOMS: atom_id res chain seq x y z
N MET A 1 10.96 47.47 -19.61
CA MET A 1 12.22 47.05 -18.96
C MET A 1 11.97 47.26 -17.48
N ASP A 2 11.69 46.26 -16.66
CA ASP A 2 11.77 44.82 -16.83
C ASP A 2 10.61 44.21 -16.05
N ASP A 3 9.70 43.56 -16.77
CA ASP A 3 8.67 42.68 -16.23
C ASP A 3 9.33 41.31 -16.15
N ASP A 4 9.97 41.02 -15.02
CA ASP A 4 10.71 39.77 -14.86
C ASP A 4 10.42 39.12 -13.52
N SER A 5 9.57 38.11 -13.62
CA SER A 5 9.73 36.83 -12.95
C SER A 5 9.35 36.79 -11.47
N ASP A 6 8.04 36.89 -11.23
CA ASP A 6 7.36 36.17 -10.15
C ASP A 6 7.48 34.65 -10.42
N ASN A 7 8.66 34.08 -10.16
CA ASN A 7 8.89 32.63 -10.22
C ASN A 7 8.87 32.08 -8.80
N LEU A 8 7.67 32.01 -8.22
CA LEU A 8 7.44 31.07 -7.12
C LEU A 8 7.38 29.67 -7.74
N PRO A 9 8.16 28.70 -7.24
CA PRO A 9 8.09 27.34 -7.75
C PRO A 9 6.67 26.78 -7.52
N GLU A 10 5.94 26.63 -8.62
CA GLU A 10 4.64 25.96 -8.66
C GLU A 10 4.82 24.48 -8.26
N ASN A 11 4.41 24.20 -7.03
CA ASN A 11 3.55 23.06 -6.70
C ASN A 11 4.10 21.64 -6.99
N GLU A 12 5.16 21.23 -6.29
CA GLU A 12 5.56 19.80 -6.21
C GLU A 12 4.62 18.93 -5.34
N GLY A 13 3.56 19.51 -4.76
CA GLY A 13 2.64 18.83 -3.84
C GLY A 13 1.40 18.21 -4.48
N GLU A 14 0.98 18.68 -5.65
CA GLU A 14 -0.37 18.45 -6.19
C GLU A 14 -0.57 17.10 -6.91
N LYS A 15 0.49 16.30 -7.07
CA LYS A 15 0.39 14.94 -7.64
C LYS A 15 0.65 13.84 -6.62
N ARG A 16 0.50 14.10 -5.31
CA ARG A 16 0.37 13.02 -4.30
C ARG A 16 -1.00 12.35 -4.46
N SER A 17 -1.15 11.62 -5.57
CA SER A 17 -2.13 10.60 -5.90
C SER A 17 -3.47 10.72 -5.19
N ALA A 18 -4.53 11.06 -5.93
CA ALA A 18 -5.93 11.00 -5.47
C ALA A 18 -6.38 9.60 -4.98
N LEU A 19 -5.49 8.60 -4.95
CA LEU A 19 -5.73 7.26 -4.48
C LEU A 19 -5.48 7.15 -2.97
N ILE A 20 -6.44 6.56 -2.27
CA ILE A 20 -6.28 6.20 -0.87
C ILE A 20 -5.21 5.11 -0.75
N GLN A 21 -4.02 5.48 -0.29
CA GLN A 21 -2.85 4.60 -0.25
C GLN A 21 -3.11 3.30 0.54
N SER A 22 -3.90 3.37 1.61
CA SER A 22 -4.24 2.18 2.41
C SER A 22 -5.09 1.18 1.64
N VAL A 23 -6.04 1.64 0.83
CA VAL A 23 -6.86 0.79 -0.05
C VAL A 23 -5.95 0.12 -1.08
N SER A 24 -5.03 0.88 -1.70
CA SER A 24 -4.07 0.34 -2.66
C SER A 24 -3.16 -0.74 -2.07
N ILE A 25 -2.71 -0.56 -0.82
CA ILE A 25 -1.87 -1.56 -0.11
C ILE A 25 -2.69 -2.80 0.23
N ALA A 26 -3.89 -2.64 0.79
CA ALA A 26 -4.77 -3.76 1.12
C ALA A 26 -5.11 -4.59 -0.12
N ALA A 27 -5.50 -3.94 -1.22
CA ALA A 27 -5.80 -4.60 -2.49
C ALA A 27 -4.59 -5.36 -3.06
N ARG A 28 -3.37 -4.84 -2.87
CA ARG A 28 -2.14 -5.55 -3.27
C ARG A 28 -1.96 -6.85 -2.50
N PHE A 29 -2.18 -6.85 -1.19
CA PHE A 29 -2.09 -8.07 -0.39
C PHE A 29 -3.16 -9.09 -0.77
N LEU A 30 -4.40 -8.66 -0.96
CA LEU A 30 -5.50 -9.54 -1.38
C LEU A 30 -5.21 -10.16 -2.75
N ASN A 31 -4.70 -9.39 -3.70
CA ASN A 31 -4.32 -9.92 -5.01
C ASN A 31 -3.17 -10.93 -4.93
N LEU A 32 -2.19 -10.73 -4.04
CA LEU A 32 -1.09 -11.69 -3.85
C LEU A 32 -1.59 -13.01 -3.27
N LEU A 33 -2.49 -12.96 -2.30
CA LEU A 33 -3.09 -14.15 -1.70
C LEU A 33 -4.00 -14.88 -2.71
N ALA A 34 -4.85 -14.15 -3.43
CA ALA A 34 -5.76 -14.73 -4.43
C ALA A 34 -5.06 -15.41 -5.61
N ARG A 35 -3.81 -15.01 -5.92
CA ARG A 35 -2.99 -15.60 -6.97
C ARG A 35 -2.06 -16.71 -6.47
N SER A 36 -2.04 -16.97 -5.17
CA SER A 36 -1.20 -18.00 -4.57
C SER A 36 -1.97 -19.30 -4.47
N ASP A 37 -1.42 -20.39 -4.99
CA ASP A 37 -2.03 -21.73 -4.86
C ASP A 37 -1.95 -22.27 -3.42
N THR A 38 -1.13 -21.64 -2.57
CA THR A 38 -0.90 -22.04 -1.18
C THR A 38 -0.98 -20.85 -0.22
N ALA A 39 -1.14 -21.15 1.08
CA ALA A 39 -0.96 -20.17 2.14
C ALA A 39 0.44 -19.51 2.05
N LEU A 40 0.51 -18.23 2.41
CA LEU A 40 1.75 -17.44 2.38
C LEU A 40 2.16 -17.03 3.79
N ALA A 41 3.43 -17.28 4.13
CA ALA A 41 4.02 -16.74 5.34
C ALA A 41 4.05 -15.20 5.30
N LEU A 42 3.78 -14.55 6.42
CA LEU A 42 3.71 -13.08 6.50
C LEU A 42 4.97 -12.37 5.99
N GLY A 43 6.15 -12.95 6.25
CA GLY A 43 7.43 -12.39 5.76
C GLY A 43 7.55 -12.42 4.25
N GLU A 44 7.10 -13.51 3.62
CA GLU A 44 7.09 -13.64 2.17
C GLU A 44 6.06 -12.69 1.54
N LEU A 45 4.88 -12.58 2.16
CA LEU A 45 3.84 -11.64 1.73
C LEU A 45 4.33 -10.19 1.79
N ALA A 46 5.03 -9.79 2.85
CA ALA A 46 5.62 -8.47 3.00
C ALA A 46 6.65 -8.18 1.90
N LYS A 47 7.53 -9.15 1.62
CA LYS A 47 8.55 -9.07 0.56
C LYS A 47 7.91 -8.91 -0.81
N ARG A 48 6.92 -9.75 -1.16
CA ARG A 48 6.20 -9.68 -2.45
C ARG A 48 5.42 -8.38 -2.63
N ALA A 49 4.85 -7.85 -1.55
CA ALA A 49 4.12 -6.58 -1.59
C ALA A 49 5.02 -5.34 -1.64
N GLY A 50 6.34 -5.49 -1.40
CA GLY A 50 7.29 -4.39 -1.29
C GLY A 50 7.07 -3.54 -0.04
N THR A 51 6.66 -4.17 1.07
CA THR A 51 6.32 -3.50 2.32
C THR A 51 7.17 -4.02 3.48
N GLY A 52 7.33 -3.21 4.53
CA GLY A 52 7.95 -3.65 5.77
C GLY A 52 7.07 -4.63 6.54
N ARG A 53 7.70 -5.53 7.31
CA ARG A 53 7.01 -6.57 8.11
C ARG A 53 5.95 -5.99 9.05
N SER A 54 6.23 -4.86 9.70
CA SER A 54 5.28 -4.18 10.60
C SER A 54 4.05 -3.66 9.86
N THR A 55 4.22 -3.15 8.64
CA THR A 55 3.11 -2.72 7.78
C THR A 55 2.28 -3.92 7.37
N ALA A 56 2.91 -4.97 6.84
CA ALA A 56 2.21 -6.19 6.45
C ALA A 56 1.41 -6.78 7.62
N HIS A 57 2.00 -6.88 8.81
CA HIS A 57 1.33 -7.37 10.01
C HIS A 57 0.06 -6.57 10.32
N ARG A 58 0.15 -5.23 10.36
CA ARG A 58 -1.00 -4.36 10.63
C ARG A 58 -2.12 -4.54 9.62
N TYR A 59 -1.78 -4.56 8.33
CA TYR A 59 -2.80 -4.76 7.29
C TYR A 59 -3.42 -6.15 7.35
N MET A 60 -2.63 -7.20 7.61
CA MET A 60 -3.16 -8.56 7.75
C MET A 60 -4.10 -8.68 8.95
N GLN A 61 -3.76 -8.11 10.10
CA GLN A 61 -4.67 -8.09 11.26
C GLN A 61 -5.98 -7.36 10.95
N SER A 62 -5.93 -6.23 10.25
CA SER A 62 -7.15 -5.53 9.82
C SER A 62 -7.98 -6.41 8.86
N LEU A 63 -7.34 -7.02 7.85
CA LEU A 63 -8.07 -7.86 6.89
C LEU A 63 -8.65 -9.13 7.51
N VAL A 64 -7.97 -9.74 8.49
CA VAL A 64 -8.51 -10.87 9.28
C VAL A 64 -9.73 -10.43 10.08
N ARG A 65 -9.66 -9.26 10.74
CA ARG A 65 -10.77 -8.71 11.51
C ARG A 65 -12.00 -8.43 10.63
N GLU A 66 -11.80 -7.95 9.41
CA GLU A 66 -12.88 -7.71 8.43
C GLU A 66 -13.33 -8.98 7.69
N GLY A 67 -12.75 -10.16 8.00
CA GLY A 67 -13.12 -11.44 7.39
C GLY A 67 -12.67 -11.62 5.93
N LEU A 68 -11.73 -10.80 5.46
CA LEU A 68 -11.23 -10.84 4.08
C LEU A 68 -10.05 -11.79 3.89
N VAL A 69 -9.34 -12.12 4.98
CA VAL A 69 -8.19 -13.03 5.00
C VAL A 69 -8.32 -13.92 6.24
N ILE A 70 -7.78 -15.14 6.18
CA ILE A 70 -7.72 -16.06 7.32
C ILE A 70 -6.25 -16.32 7.64
N GLN A 71 -5.93 -16.43 8.93
CA GLN A 71 -4.65 -16.92 9.41
C GLN A 71 -4.84 -18.34 9.92
N ASP A 72 -4.05 -19.28 9.43
CA ASP A 72 -4.03 -20.64 9.95
C ASP A 72 -3.61 -20.65 11.43
N PRO A 73 -4.20 -21.52 12.26
CA PRO A 73 -3.92 -21.61 13.70
C PRO A 73 -2.48 -22.00 14.02
#